data_AF-A0AAV8WJA8-F1
#
_entry.id   AF-A0AAV8WJA8-F1
#
_cell.length_a   1.000
_cell.length_b   1.000
_cell.length_c   1.000
_cell.angle_alpha   90.00
_cell.angle_beta   90.00
_cell.angle_gamma   90.00
#
_symmetry.space_group_name_H-M   'P 1'
#
loop_
_entity.id
_entity.type
_entity.pdbx_description
1 polymer ?
#
loop_
_entity_poly.entity_id
_entity_poly.type
_entity_poly.pdbx_seq_one_letter_code
_entity_poly.pdbx_strand_id
1 'polypeptide(L)'
;MSRFVDRIKEHIQSIPRVESHYCRAETEREYIEGTKTIADLHRDYQESCKNENIPSATYRTYYDVFTREFNIAFHFPKKDQCDLCLEFHNTPADGKSFLQERYEHHLREKDLSPKERKNDIDSKIDRYL
;
A
#
# COMPACT_ATOMS: atom_id res chain seq x y z
N MET A 1 14.95 6.54 26.65
CA MET A 1 13.61 6.28 26.06
C MET A 1 12.72 5.62 27.10
N SER A 2 11.40 5.75 26.97
CA SER A 2 10.44 5.08 27.87
C SER A 2 10.46 3.57 27.61
N ARG A 3 10.52 2.74 28.66
CA ARG A 3 10.49 1.26 28.58
C ARG A 3 9.30 0.72 27.78
N PHE A 4 8.22 1.49 27.69
CA PHE A 4 7.05 1.17 26.87
C PHE A 4 7.31 1.34 25.37
N VAL A 5 8.06 2.37 24.98
CA VAL A 5 8.37 2.66 23.56
C VAL A 5 9.26 1.56 22.98
N ASP A 6 10.26 1.11 23.73
CA ASP A 6 11.16 0.05 23.26
C ASP A 6 10.41 -1.25 22.99
N ARG A 7 9.48 -1.64 23.88
CA ARG A 7 8.63 -2.83 23.70
C ARG A 7 7.66 -2.70 22.53
N ILE A 8 7.10 -1.51 22.31
CA ILE A 8 6.25 -1.27 21.14
C ILE A 8 7.08 -1.47 19.86
N LYS A 9 8.31 -0.97 19.83
CA LYS A 9 9.20 -1.14 18.68
C LYS A 9 9.55 -2.60 18.42
N GLU A 10 9.91 -3.34 19.47
CA GLU A 10 10.18 -4.78 19.39
C GLU A 10 8.99 -5.54 18.80
N HIS A 11 7.78 -5.26 19.29
CA HIS A 11 6.55 -5.84 18.76
C HIS A 11 6.34 -5.48 17.28
N ILE A 12 6.47 -4.20 16.89
CA ILE A 12 6.29 -3.78 15.50
C ILE A 12 7.33 -4.42 14.56
N GLN A 13 8.56 -4.62 15.04
CA GLN A 13 9.64 -5.26 14.29
C GLN A 13 9.44 -6.77 14.13
N SER A 14 8.72 -7.43 15.06
CA SER A 14 8.39 -8.86 14.93
C SER A 14 7.30 -9.16 13.89
N ILE A 15 6.58 -8.14 13.40
CA ILE A 15 5.51 -8.33 12.41
C ILE A 15 6.15 -8.60 11.04
N PRO A 16 5.78 -9.70 10.35
CA PRO A 16 6.29 -9.99 9.02
C PRO A 16 5.91 -8.88 8.03
N ARG A 17 6.88 -8.47 7.23
CA ARG A 17 6.74 -7.39 6.23
C ARG A 17 6.80 -7.99 4.83
N VAL A 18 6.00 -7.42 3.94
CA VAL A 18 5.99 -7.72 2.52
C VAL A 18 6.52 -6.50 1.78
N GLU A 19 7.42 -6.77 0.84
CA GLU A 19 7.92 -5.74 -0.05
C GLU A 19 6.82 -5.33 -1.02
N SER A 20 6.76 -4.04 -1.37
CA SER A 20 5.93 -3.59 -2.48
C SER A 20 6.51 -4.14 -3.78
N HIS A 21 6.03 -5.31 -4.21
CA HIS A 21 6.42 -5.95 -5.47
C HIS A 21 6.23 -5.02 -6.68
N TYR A 22 5.31 -4.05 -6.58
CA TYR A 22 4.92 -3.18 -7.67
C TYR A 22 5.71 -1.85 -7.75
N CYS A 23 6.48 -1.46 -6.72
CA CYS A 23 7.08 -0.12 -6.64
C CYS A 23 8.51 -0.11 -6.07
N ARG A 24 9.35 -1.10 -6.40
CA ARG A 24 10.74 -1.17 -5.91
C ARG A 24 11.62 0.03 -6.32
N ALA A 25 11.25 0.78 -7.36
CA ALA A 25 12.05 1.90 -7.86
C ALA A 25 11.76 3.25 -7.17
N GLU A 26 10.63 3.40 -6.47
CA GLU A 26 10.16 4.74 -6.05
C GLU A 26 9.95 4.90 -4.54
N THR A 27 9.88 3.83 -3.74
CA THR A 27 9.63 3.98 -2.29
C THR A 27 10.38 2.96 -1.42
N GLU A 28 10.98 3.41 -0.32
CA GLU A 28 11.50 2.57 0.78
C GLU A 28 10.39 2.15 1.78
N ARG A 29 9.12 2.24 1.39
CA ARG A 29 7.98 1.95 2.27
C ARG A 29 7.74 0.45 2.35
N GLU A 30 7.63 -0.06 3.58
CA GLU A 30 7.33 -1.46 3.86
C GLU A 30 5.83 -1.66 4.09
N TYR A 31 5.34 -2.88 3.86
CA TYR A 31 3.92 -3.17 3.99
C TYR A 31 3.67 -4.38 4.89
N ILE A 32 2.65 -4.29 5.75
CA ILE A 32 2.11 -5.43 6.50
C ILE A 32 1.03 -6.07 5.64
N GLU A 33 1.14 -7.37 5.37
CA GLU A 33 0.17 -8.11 4.58
C GLU A 33 -1.13 -8.37 5.36
N GLY A 34 -2.25 -8.35 4.63
CA GLY A 34 -3.56 -8.74 5.15
C GLY A 34 -4.42 -7.57 5.62
N THR A 35 -5.47 -7.91 6.37
CA THR A 35 -6.54 -6.97 6.77
C THR A 35 -6.36 -6.41 8.18
N LYS A 36 -5.21 -6.66 8.82
CA LYS A 36 -4.94 -6.12 10.15
C LYS A 36 -4.83 -4.59 10.10
N THR A 37 -5.31 -3.95 11.15
CA THR A 37 -5.20 -2.50 11.36
C THR A 37 -4.24 -2.20 12.51
N ILE A 38 -3.85 -0.93 12.71
CA ILE A 38 -3.05 -0.53 13.90
C ILE A 38 -3.76 -0.93 15.20
N ALA A 39 -5.10 -0.88 15.24
CA ALA A 39 -5.88 -1.33 16.39
C ALA A 39 -5.74 -2.83 16.64
N ASP A 40 -5.74 -3.64 15.58
CA ASP A 40 -5.51 -5.09 15.70
C ASP A 40 -4.08 -5.38 16.19
N LEU A 41 -3.08 -4.66 15.67
CA LEU A 41 -1.70 -4.81 16.12
C LEU A 41 -1.52 -4.41 17.58
N HIS A 42 -2.21 -3.37 18.04
CA HIS A 42 -2.22 -2.98 19.44
C HIS A 42 -2.88 -4.04 20.32
N ARG A 43 -3.97 -4.67 19.87
CA ARG A 43 -4.61 -5.79 20.58
C ARG A 43 -3.66 -6.98 20.71
N ASP A 44 -2.97 -7.35 19.63
CA ASP A 44 -1.97 -8.42 19.63
C ASP A 44 -0.82 -8.09 20.61
N TYR A 45 -0.38 -6.83 20.64
CA TYR A 45 0.62 -6.34 21.60
C TYR A 45 0.14 -6.42 23.06
N GLN A 46 -1.11 -6.06 23.32
CA GLN A 46 -1.70 -6.17 24.66
C GLN A 46 -1.78 -7.63 25.13
N GLU A 47 -2.10 -8.55 24.22
CA GLU A 47 -2.12 -9.98 24.49
C GLU A 47 -0.73 -10.52 24.82
N SER A 48 0.30 -10.16 24.04
CA SER A 48 1.69 -10.49 24.33
C SER A 48 2.12 -9.96 25.71
N CYS A 49 1.82 -8.69 26.02
CA CYS A 49 2.12 -8.11 27.32
C CYS A 49 1.43 -8.85 28.47
N LYS A 50 0.18 -9.28 28.27
CA LYS A 50 -0.57 -10.04 29.26
C LYS A 50 0.05 -11.41 29.50
N ASN A 51 0.48 -12.10 28.44
CA ASN A 51 1.13 -13.41 28.53
C ASN A 51 2.46 -13.33 29.30
N GLU A 52 3.19 -12.23 29.15
CA GLU A 52 4.44 -11.95 29.85
C GLU A 52 4.24 -11.32 31.25
N ASN A 53 2.99 -11.12 31.69
CA ASN A 53 2.65 -10.46 32.96
C ASN A 53 3.29 -9.07 33.13
N ILE A 54 3.33 -8.30 32.05
CA ILE A 54 3.89 -6.95 32.02
C ILE A 54 2.82 -5.89 31.73
N PRO A 55 3.02 -4.65 32.21
CA PRO A 55 2.13 -3.54 31.86
C PRO A 55 2.23 -3.23 30.36
N SER A 56 1.09 -3.00 29.72
CA SER A 56 1.00 -2.58 28.32
C SER A 56 0.83 -1.06 28.21
N ALA A 57 1.30 -0.50 27.09
CA ALA A 57 1.07 0.89 26.73
C ALA A 57 -0.35 1.15 26.22
N THR A 58 -0.81 2.40 26.32
CA THR A 58 -2.08 2.83 25.74
C THR A 58 -2.04 2.80 24.21
N TYR A 59 -3.21 2.69 23.58
CA TYR A 59 -3.33 2.75 22.12
C TYR A 59 -2.70 4.03 21.54
N ARG A 60 -2.85 5.16 22.24
CA ARG A 60 -2.31 6.44 21.75
C ARG A 60 -0.80 6.41 21.62
N THR A 61 -0.11 5.91 22.64
CA THR A 61 1.35 5.77 22.62
C THR A 61 1.78 4.79 21.53
N TYR A 62 1.07 3.67 21.38
CA TYR A 62 1.33 2.69 20.33
C TYR A 62 1.19 3.30 18.93
N TYR A 63 0.09 4.03 18.69
CA TYR A 63 -0.18 4.70 17.44
C TYR A 63 0.87 5.77 17.11
N ASP A 64 1.25 6.60 18.09
CA ASP A 64 2.26 7.64 17.89
C ASP A 64 3.63 7.02 17.55
N VAL A 65 4.03 5.92 18.21
CA VAL A 65 5.27 5.20 17.86
C VAL A 65 5.18 4.60 16.46
N PHE A 66 4.09 3.90 16.15
CA PHE A 66 3.90 3.27 14.83
C PHE A 66 3.96 4.32 13.70
N THR A 67 3.26 5.44 13.84
CA THR A 67 3.12 6.43 12.75
C THR A 67 4.30 7.37 12.60
N ARG A 68 5.06 7.63 13.67
CA ARG A 68 6.19 8.59 13.65
C ARG A 68 7.53 7.91 13.44
N GLU A 69 7.68 6.67 13.89
CA GLU A 69 8.98 5.98 13.88
C GLU A 69 9.09 4.90 12.82
N PHE A 70 7.96 4.48 12.21
CA PHE A 70 7.96 3.46 11.17
C PHE A 70 7.31 3.97 9.89
N ASN A 71 7.99 3.77 8.75
CA ASN A 71 7.44 4.00 7.42
C ASN A 71 6.77 2.72 6.90
N ILE A 72 5.77 2.22 7.65
CA ILE A 72 5.05 0.99 7.35
C ILE A 72 3.59 1.33 7.03
N ALA A 73 3.07 0.74 5.96
CA ALA A 73 1.65 0.80 5.60
C ALA A 73 1.02 -0.59 5.62
N PHE A 74 -0.31 -0.66 5.55
CA PHE A 74 -1.03 -1.93 5.40
C PHE A 74 -1.26 -2.19 3.91
N HIS A 75 -0.97 -3.41 3.46
CA HIS A 75 -1.22 -3.81 2.08
C HIS A 75 -2.71 -4.11 1.90
N PHE A 76 -3.43 -3.17 1.28
CA PHE A 76 -4.80 -3.42 0.85
C PHE A 76 -4.79 -3.92 -0.59
N PRO A 77 -5.29 -5.13 -0.88
CA PRO A 77 -5.52 -5.55 -2.25
C PRO A 77 -6.49 -4.55 -2.90
N LYS A 78 -6.02 -3.83 -3.92
CA LYS A 78 -6.86 -2.86 -4.63
C LYS A 78 -7.92 -3.65 -5.41
N LYS A 79 -9.20 -3.35 -5.18
CA LYS A 79 -10.33 -4.04 -5.84
C LYS A 79 -10.40 -3.81 -7.36
N ASP A 80 -9.72 -2.77 -7.87
CA ASP A 80 -9.74 -2.37 -9.29
C ASP A 80 -8.34 -2.47 -9.93
N GLN A 81 -7.59 -3.55 -9.67
CA GLN A 81 -6.37 -3.79 -10.43
C GLN A 81 -6.74 -4.31 -11.82
N CYS A 82 -6.26 -3.62 -12.86
CA CYS A 82 -6.37 -4.11 -14.21
C CYS A 82 -5.52 -5.39 -14.35
N ASP A 83 -6.16 -6.51 -14.68
CA ASP A 83 -5.52 -7.82 -14.84
C ASP A 83 -4.32 -7.75 -15.80
N LEU A 84 -4.44 -6.98 -16.88
CA LEU A 84 -3.37 -6.80 -17.87
C LEU A 84 -2.16 -6.05 -17.30
N CYS A 85 -2.38 -5.04 -16.47
CA CYS A 85 -1.29 -4.34 -15.78
C CYS A 85 -0.60 -5.27 -14.79
N LEU A 86 -1.38 -6.05 -14.04
CA LEU A 86 -0.88 -7.01 -13.06
C LEU A 86 0.00 -8.07 -13.74
N GLU A 87 -0.50 -8.67 -14.82
CA GLU A 87 0.19 -9.68 -15.62
C GLU A 87 1.51 -9.13 -16.21
N PHE A 88 1.49 -7.92 -16.75
CA PHE A 88 2.69 -7.29 -17.31
C PHE A 88 3.75 -6.97 -16.24
N HIS A 89 3.34 -6.47 -15.07
CA HIS A 89 4.27 -6.15 -13.99
C HIS A 89 4.86 -7.41 -13.32
N ASN A 90 4.09 -8.49 -13.24
CA ASN A 90 4.50 -9.75 -12.62
C ASN A 90 5.31 -10.67 -13.55
N THR A 91 5.30 -10.42 -14.85
CA THR A 91 6.10 -11.20 -15.81
C THR A 91 7.58 -10.74 -15.78
N PRO A 92 8.56 -11.65 -15.62
CA PRO A 92 9.98 -11.30 -15.66
C PRO A 92 10.42 -10.79 -17.05
N ALA A 93 11.54 -10.06 -17.11
CA ALA A 93 11.94 -9.28 -18.29
C ALA A 93 12.11 -10.10 -19.58
N ASP A 94 12.44 -11.38 -19.46
CA ASP A 94 12.53 -12.36 -20.53
C ASP A 94 11.16 -12.72 -21.15
N GLY A 95 10.08 -12.69 -20.37
CA GLY A 95 8.71 -12.95 -20.81
C GLY A 95 7.92 -11.70 -21.22
N LYS A 96 8.43 -10.48 -20.97
CA LYS A 96 7.70 -9.22 -21.26
C LYS A 96 7.56 -8.91 -22.74
N SER A 97 8.43 -9.46 -23.59
CA SER A 97 8.45 -9.20 -25.04
C SER A 97 7.10 -9.47 -25.72
N PHE A 98 6.35 -10.48 -25.27
CA PHE A 98 5.04 -10.84 -25.83
C PHE A 98 3.89 -10.00 -25.25
N LEU A 99 4.04 -9.47 -24.04
CA LEU A 99 3.01 -8.67 -23.37
C LEU A 99 3.18 -7.16 -23.60
N GLN A 100 4.35 -6.74 -24.07
CA GLN A 100 4.73 -5.34 -24.33
C GLN A 100 3.72 -4.64 -25.24
N GLU A 101 3.42 -5.22 -26.41
CA GLU A 101 2.49 -4.63 -27.38
C GLU A 101 1.07 -4.48 -26.81
N ARG A 102 0.58 -5.50 -26.10
CA ARG A 102 -0.74 -5.51 -25.47
C ARG A 102 -0.82 -4.48 -24.34
N TYR A 103 0.25 -4.35 -23.57
CA TYR A 103 0.36 -3.37 -22.49
C TYR A 103 0.43 -1.94 -23.03
N GLU A 104 1.21 -1.68 -24.09
CA GLU A 104 1.26 -0.38 -24.75
C GLU A 104 -0.08 0.04 -25.36
N HIS A 105 -0.80 -0.91 -25.97
CA HIS A 105 -2.17 -0.66 -26.44
C HIS A 105 -3.09 -0.28 -25.28
N HIS A 106 -3.04 -1.02 -24.17
CA HIS A 106 -3.83 -0.71 -22.98
C HIS A 106 -3.54 0.69 -22.40
N LEU A 107 -2.27 1.12 -22.38
CA LEU A 107 -1.90 2.47 -21.96
C LEU A 107 -2.51 3.54 -22.88
N ARG A 108 -2.44 3.32 -24.21
CA ARG A 108 -3.05 4.23 -25.19
C ARG A 108 -4.55 4.39 -24.96
N GLU A 109 -5.29 3.29 -24.80
CA GLU A 109 -6.73 3.31 -24.54
C GLU A 109 -7.08 4.03 -23.22
N LYS A 110 -6.28 3.82 -22.18
CA LYS A 110 -6.45 4.51 -20.89
C LYS A 110 -6.26 6.03 -21.01
N ASP A 111 -5.31 6.49 -21.83
CA ASP A 111 -5.04 7.92 -22.05
C ASP A 111 -6.02 8.61 -23.01
N LEU A 112 -6.77 7.86 -23.80
CA LEU A 112 -7.81 8.40 -24.69
C LEU A 112 -9.05 8.85 -23.90
N SER A 113 -9.46 8.09 -22.89
CA SER A 113 -10.69 8.38 -22.12
C SER A 113 -10.71 9.77 -21.41
N PRO A 114 -9.59 10.30 -20.84
CA PRO A 114 -9.54 11.67 -20.36
C PRO A 114 -9.56 12.73 -21.48
N LYS A 115 -8.91 12.46 -22.62
CA LYS A 115 -8.84 13.40 -23.76
C LYS A 115 -10.20 13.55 -24.44
N GLU A 116 -10.91 12.44 -24.64
CA GLU A 116 -12.25 12.43 -25.22
C GLU A 116 -13.26 13.15 -24.32
N ARG A 117 -13.23 12.90 -23.00
CA ARG A 117 -14.07 13.65 -22.05
C ARG A 117 -13.79 15.15 -22.08
N LYS A 118 -12.51 15.56 -22.17
CA LYS A 118 -12.13 16.97 -22.28
C LYS A 118 -12.65 17.58 -23.58
N ASN A 119 -12.49 16.90 -24.70
CA ASN A 119 -13.00 17.35 -26.00
C ASN A 119 -14.53 17.45 -26.01
N ASP A 120 -15.25 16.55 -25.32
CA ASP A 120 -16.71 16.59 -25.20
C ASP A 120 -17.20 17.77 -24.35
N ILE A 121 -16.45 18.12 -23.31
CA ILE A 121 -16.71 19.31 -22.48
C ILE A 121 -16.43 20.58 -23.28
N ASP A 122 -15.28 20.68 -23.93
CA ASP A 122 -14.87 21.86 -24.70
C ASP A 122 -15.83 22.09 -25.90
N SER A 123 -16.21 21.02 -26.61
CA SER A 123 -17.18 21.11 -27.72
C SER A 123 -18.59 21.51 -27.26
N LYS A 124 -18.96 21.20 -26.02
CA LYS A 124 -20.23 21.66 -25.44
C LYS A 124 -20.13 23.14 -25.05
N ILE A 125 -19.00 23.60 -24.52
CA ILE A 125 -18.79 25.02 -24.17
C ILE A 125 -18.85 25.91 -25.42
N ASP A 126 -18.22 25.50 -26.52
CA ASP A 126 -18.24 26.23 -27.80
C ASP A 126 -19.65 26.35 -28.42
N ARG A 127 -20.56 25.42 -28.10
CA ARG A 127 -21.94 25.44 -28.61
C ARG A 127 -22.86 26.43 -27.87
N TYR A 128 -22.45 26.93 -26.71
CA TYR A 128 -23.21 27.88 -25.89
C TYR A 128 -22.58 29.29 -25.82
N LEU A 129 -21.53 29.53 -26.61
CA LEU A 129 -20.98 30.86 -26.91
C LEU A 129 -21.38 31.27 -28.33
#